data_AF-A0A6A6JC46-F1
#
_entry.id   AF-A0A6A6JC46-F1
#
_cell.length_a   1.000
_cell.length_b   1.000
_cell.length_c   1.000
_cell.angle_alpha   90.00
_cell.angle_beta   90.00
_cell.angle_gamma   90.00
#
_symmetry.space_group_name_H-M   'P 1'
#
loop_
_entity.id
_entity.type
_entity.pdbx_description
1 polymer ?
#
loop_
_entity_poly.entity_id
_entity_poly.type
_entity_poly.pdbx_seq_one_letter_code
_entity_poly.pdbx_strand_id
1 'polypeptide(L)'
;SREPVAKAKSAVEKLLAGHIAADGNGPITDPFYFRPSSKSVLENLGAAHGVSIHQDLRRSVLRLYGDHTGIEQVERALVAKCAELKEQSQAIILDPGALASALKGGFRQIVAALGKDKVKLDIISNP
;
A
#
# COMPACT_ATOMS: atom_id res chain seq x y z
N SER A 1 35.24 2.61 27.51
CA SER A 1 35.05 1.96 26.20
C SER A 1 33.65 2.29 25.68
N ARG A 2 33.54 2.99 24.53
CA ARG A 2 32.23 3.42 23.94
C ARG A 2 31.74 2.49 22.81
N GLU A 3 32.60 1.58 22.36
CA GLU A 3 32.34 0.66 21.24
C GLU A 3 31.16 -0.30 21.45
N PRO A 4 30.98 -0.91 22.66
CA PRO A 4 29.85 -1.81 22.91
C PRO A 4 28.50 -1.07 22.86
N VAL A 5 28.48 0.17 23.35
CA VAL A 5 27.28 1.03 23.32
C VAL A 5 26.93 1.44 21.89
N ALA A 6 27.93 1.77 21.08
CA ALA A 6 27.73 2.07 19.67
C ALA A 6 27.17 0.86 18.90
N LYS A 7 27.71 -0.34 19.13
CA LYS A 7 27.21 -1.59 18.50
C LYS A 7 25.78 -1.91 18.93
N ALA A 8 25.46 -1.79 20.22
CA ALA A 8 24.11 -1.99 20.73
C ALA A 8 23.12 -0.97 20.14
N LYS A 9 23.49 0.31 20.08
CA LYS A 9 22.67 1.36 19.46
C LYS A 9 22.35 1.03 18.01
N SER A 10 23.37 0.70 17.20
CA SER A 10 23.16 0.37 15.79
C SER A 10 22.29 -0.88 15.59
N ALA A 11 22.38 -1.87 16.48
CA ALA A 11 21.51 -3.04 16.43
C ALA A 11 20.05 -2.67 16.70
N VAL A 12 19.79 -1.84 17.72
CA VAL A 12 18.44 -1.36 18.03
C VAL A 12 17.87 -0.49 16.90
N GLU A 13 18.68 0.41 16.33
CA GLU A 13 18.26 1.24 15.20
C GLU A 13 17.87 0.39 13.98
N LYS A 14 18.61 -0.69 13.71
CA LYS A 14 18.26 -1.64 12.63
C LYS A 14 16.96 -2.37 12.91
N LEU A 15 16.73 -2.81 14.15
CA LEU A 15 15.47 -3.47 14.53
C LEU A 15 14.28 -2.50 14.43
N LEU A 16 14.44 -1.26 14.88
CA LEU A 16 13.39 -0.23 14.83
C LEU A 16 13.10 0.24 13.41
N ALA A 17 14.10 0.23 12.52
CA ALA A 17 13.91 0.54 11.11
C ALA A 17 12.87 -0.41 10.47
N GLY A 18 12.80 -1.67 10.91
CA GLY A 18 11.89 -2.66 10.32
C GLY A 18 12.28 -3.04 8.89
N HIS A 19 11.74 -4.14 8.40
CA HIS A 19 11.94 -4.58 7.03
C HIS A 19 10.95 -3.87 6.10
N ILE A 20 11.40 -3.31 4.98
CA ILE A 20 10.50 -2.69 4.00
C ILE A 20 9.95 -3.81 3.11
N ALA A 21 8.63 -3.98 3.10
CA ALA A 21 7.99 -4.98 2.25
C ALA A 21 8.31 -4.72 0.77
N ALA A 22 8.79 -5.75 0.07
CA ALA A 22 9.21 -5.68 -1.32
C ALA A 22 8.66 -6.84 -2.17
N ASP A 23 8.54 -6.62 -3.49
CA ASP A 23 8.08 -7.62 -4.47
C ASP A 23 9.23 -8.23 -5.30
N GLY A 24 10.47 -8.06 -4.84
CA GLY A 24 11.69 -8.45 -5.55
C GLY A 24 12.23 -7.39 -6.52
N ASN A 25 11.39 -6.47 -7.00
CA ASN A 25 11.80 -5.36 -7.88
C ASN A 25 11.83 -4.01 -7.15
N GLY A 26 11.09 -3.88 -6.04
CA GLY A 26 11.13 -2.69 -5.21
C GLY A 26 10.12 -2.76 -4.06
N PRO A 27 9.96 -1.65 -3.32
CA PRO A 27 8.98 -1.55 -2.26
C PRO A 27 7.55 -1.75 -2.78
N ILE A 28 6.73 -2.46 -2.03
CA ILE A 28 5.29 -2.58 -2.30
C ILE A 28 4.63 -1.25 -1.92
N THR A 29 4.13 -0.54 -2.92
CA THR A 29 3.59 0.83 -2.79
C THR A 29 2.13 0.97 -3.25
N ASP A 30 1.40 -0.14 -3.38
CA ASP A 30 0.01 -0.09 -3.87
C ASP A 30 -0.86 0.81 -2.96
N PRO A 31 -1.56 1.83 -3.54
CA PRO A 31 -2.36 2.78 -2.78
C PRO A 31 -3.43 2.15 -1.89
N PHE A 32 -3.89 0.94 -2.22
CA PHE A 32 -4.84 0.19 -1.39
C PHE A 32 -4.34 0.07 0.05
N TYR A 33 -3.06 -0.26 0.25
CA TYR A 33 -2.45 -0.47 1.56
C TYR A 33 -2.24 0.77 2.39
N PHE A 34 -2.52 1.97 1.87
CA PHE A 34 -2.37 3.22 2.61
C PHE A 34 -3.72 3.88 2.90
N ARG A 35 -4.82 3.15 2.66
CA ARG A 35 -6.18 3.59 2.98
C ARG A 35 -6.60 3.07 4.36
N PRO A 36 -7.44 3.81 5.11
CA PRO A 36 -7.98 3.34 6.39
C PRO A 36 -8.67 1.97 6.30
N SER A 37 -9.33 1.67 5.18
CA SER A 37 -10.02 0.40 4.94
C SER A 37 -9.10 -0.82 4.87
N SER A 38 -7.81 -0.63 4.59
CA SER A 38 -6.84 -1.72 4.53
C SER A 38 -6.32 -2.17 5.90
N LYS A 39 -6.61 -1.40 6.96
CA LYS A 39 -6.04 -1.64 8.30
C LYS A 39 -6.36 -3.04 8.83
N SER A 40 -7.62 -3.44 8.80
CA SER A 40 -8.02 -4.79 9.26
C SER A 40 -7.44 -5.90 8.41
N VAL A 41 -7.27 -5.67 7.10
CA VAL A 41 -6.64 -6.63 6.19
C VAL A 41 -5.17 -6.83 6.56
N LEU A 42 -4.43 -5.75 6.81
CA LEU A 42 -3.03 -5.79 7.20
C LEU A 42 -2.84 -6.39 8.61
N GLU A 43 -3.72 -6.06 9.56
CA GLU A 43 -3.71 -6.63 10.91
C GLU A 43 -3.95 -8.15 10.88
N ASN A 44 -4.96 -8.60 10.12
CA ASN A 44 -5.25 -10.03 9.98
C ASN A 44 -4.12 -10.79 9.28
N LEU A 45 -3.56 -10.20 8.21
CA LEU A 45 -2.42 -10.78 7.49
C LEU A 45 -1.19 -10.90 8.40
N GLY A 46 -0.89 -9.83 9.13
CA GLY A 46 0.21 -9.82 10.09
C GLY A 46 0.03 -10.88 11.19
N ALA A 47 -1.17 -10.93 11.79
CA ALA A 47 -1.50 -11.91 12.83
C ALA A 47 -1.36 -13.36 12.33
N ALA A 48 -1.78 -13.64 11.09
CA ALA A 48 -1.68 -14.98 10.49
C ALA A 48 -0.24 -15.49 10.35
N HIS A 49 0.74 -14.58 10.29
CA HIS A 49 2.15 -14.92 10.07
C HIS A 49 3.07 -14.46 11.21
N GLY A 50 2.52 -13.98 12.34
CA GLY A 50 3.32 -13.49 13.47
C GLY A 50 4.15 -12.22 13.15
N VAL A 51 3.70 -11.42 12.17
CA VAL A 51 4.38 -10.20 11.71
C VAL A 51 3.54 -8.98 12.09
N SER A 52 4.16 -7.97 12.68
CA SER A 52 3.52 -6.67 12.81
C SER A 52 3.77 -5.85 11.55
N ILE A 53 2.69 -5.33 10.95
CA ILE A 53 2.73 -4.51 9.74
C ILE A 53 2.39 -3.07 10.11
N HIS A 54 3.32 -2.15 9.84
CA HIS A 54 3.14 -0.73 10.08
C HIS A 54 3.11 0.06 8.77
N GLN A 55 2.06 0.85 8.58
CA GLN A 55 1.91 1.75 7.43
C GLN A 55 2.72 3.04 7.67
N ASP A 56 3.86 3.19 7.01
CA ASP A 56 4.60 4.46 6.98
C ASP A 56 3.99 5.36 5.90
N LEU A 57 2.92 6.07 6.27
CA LEU A 57 2.16 6.96 5.37
C LEU A 57 3.02 8.11 4.80
N ARG A 58 4.06 8.54 5.52
CA ARG A 58 4.95 9.62 5.06
C ARG A 58 5.84 9.17 3.92
N ARG A 59 6.34 7.93 3.98
CA ARG A 59 7.22 7.35 2.97
C ARG A 59 6.49 6.47 1.97
N SER A 60 5.20 6.22 2.17
CA SER A 60 4.38 5.30 1.38
C SER A 60 5.00 3.90 1.30
N VAL A 61 5.44 3.37 2.44
CA VAL A 61 6.00 2.01 2.54
C VAL A 61 5.37 1.23 3.69
N LEU A 62 5.34 -0.10 3.55
CA LEU A 62 4.97 -1.01 4.64
C LEU A 62 6.23 -1.46 5.37
N ARG A 63 6.26 -1.28 6.70
CA ARG A 63 7.31 -1.80 7.57
C ARG A 63 6.83 -3.08 8.24
N LEU A 64 7.63 -4.13 8.12
CA LEU A 64 7.37 -5.46 8.66
C LEU A 64 8.30 -5.73 9.83
N TYR A 65 7.75 -6.27 10.91
CA TYR A 65 8.48 -6.66 12.10
C TYR A 65 8.09 -8.08 12.49
N GLY A 66 9.03 -9.00 12.44
CA GLY A 66 8.80 -10.42 12.72
C GLY A 66 10.00 -11.26 12.35
N ASP A 67 9.85 -12.57 12.36
CA ASP A 67 10.87 -13.47 11.83
C ASP A 67 10.93 -13.42 10.30
N HIS A 68 12.03 -13.94 9.74
CA HIS A 68 12.29 -13.87 8.31
C HIS A 68 11.24 -14.64 7.49
N THR A 69 10.82 -15.81 7.96
CA THR A 69 9.86 -16.68 7.26
C THR A 69 8.46 -16.04 7.21
N GLY A 70 8.02 -15.42 8.29
CA GLY A 70 6.77 -14.67 8.37
C GLY A 70 6.81 -13.45 7.46
N ILE A 71 7.93 -12.71 7.44
CA ILE A 71 8.12 -11.57 6.54
C ILE A 71 7.97 -11.99 5.08
N GLU A 72 8.65 -13.07 4.65
CA GLU A 72 8.54 -13.56 3.27
C GLU A 72 7.12 -14.00 2.91
N GLN A 73 6.40 -14.63 3.85
CA GLN A 73 5.01 -15.02 3.63
C GLN A 73 4.09 -13.81 3.49
N VAL A 74 4.28 -12.79 4.32
CA VAL A 74 3.54 -11.52 4.22
C VAL A 74 3.83 -10.83 2.89
N GLU A 75 5.09 -10.74 2.46
CA GLU A 75 5.43 -10.15 1.16
C GLU A 75 4.74 -10.88 0.00
N ARG A 76 4.79 -12.22 -0.03
CA ARG A 76 4.09 -13.01 -1.05
C ARG A 76 2.58 -12.75 -1.04
N ALA A 77 1.96 -12.69 0.13
CA ALA A 77 0.53 -12.43 0.26
C ALA A 77 0.15 -10.99 -0.18
N LEU A 78 1.00 -10.01 0.13
CA LEU A 78 0.82 -8.63 -0.34
C LEU A 78 0.90 -8.58 -1.87
N VAL A 79 1.91 -9.21 -2.48
CA VAL A 79 2.04 -9.26 -3.95
C VAL A 79 0.83 -9.94 -4.60
N ALA A 80 0.36 -11.07 -4.04
CA ALA A 80 -0.83 -11.75 -4.54
C ALA A 80 -2.08 -10.86 -4.47
N LYS A 81 -2.24 -10.13 -3.36
CA LYS A 81 -3.37 -9.21 -3.19
C LYS A 81 -3.29 -8.01 -4.15
N CYS A 82 -2.11 -7.48 -4.44
CA CYS A 82 -1.92 -6.48 -5.50
C CYS A 82 -2.38 -7.01 -6.88
N ALA A 83 -2.04 -8.25 -7.21
CA ALA A 83 -2.47 -8.86 -8.47
C ALA A 83 -4.00 -8.99 -8.54
N GLU A 84 -4.63 -9.48 -7.48
CA GLU A 84 -6.10 -9.57 -7.37
C GLU A 84 -6.77 -8.20 -7.53
N LEU A 85 -6.25 -7.16 -6.87
CA LEU A 85 -6.79 -5.80 -6.97
C LEU A 85 -6.67 -5.22 -8.37
N LYS A 86 -5.57 -5.53 -9.08
CA LYS A 86 -5.39 -5.12 -10.48
C LYS A 86 -6.40 -5.81 -11.41
N GLU A 87 -6.65 -7.10 -11.22
CA GLU A 87 -7.66 -7.84 -11.99
C GLU A 87 -9.08 -7.30 -11.76
N GLN A 88 -9.38 -6.83 -10.54
CA GLN A 88 -10.68 -6.24 -10.17
C GLN A 88 -10.82 -4.76 -10.57
N SER A 89 -9.76 -4.13 -11.07
CA SER A 89 -9.76 -2.71 -11.43
C SER A 89 -9.92 -2.52 -12.94
N GLN A 90 -10.96 -1.78 -13.35
CA GLN A 90 -11.17 -1.43 -14.75
C GLN A 90 -10.84 0.05 -15.01
N ALA A 91 -9.84 0.29 -15.87
CA ALA A 91 -9.52 1.63 -16.33
C ALA A 91 -10.43 2.01 -17.51
N ILE A 92 -11.07 3.17 -17.43
CA ILE A 92 -11.85 3.76 -18.52
C ILE A 92 -11.11 5.01 -18.99
N ILE A 93 -10.61 4.99 -20.22
CA ILE A 93 -9.96 6.15 -20.83
C ILE A 93 -11.06 7.11 -21.28
N LEU A 94 -11.00 8.34 -20.79
CA LEU A 94 -11.95 9.39 -21.14
C LEU A 94 -11.41 10.22 -22.30
N ASP A 95 -12.20 10.35 -23.37
CA ASP A 95 -11.98 11.38 -24.37
C ASP A 95 -12.30 12.80 -23.80
N PRO A 96 -11.94 13.89 -24.50
CA PRO A 96 -12.19 15.25 -24.00
C PRO A 96 -13.66 15.56 -23.66
N GLY A 97 -14.62 15.00 -24.39
CA GLY A 97 -16.05 15.20 -24.15
C GLY A 97 -16.55 14.43 -22.92
N ALA A 98 -16.10 13.17 -22.77
CA ALA A 98 -16.36 12.35 -21.59
C ALA A 98 -15.71 12.95 -20.34
N LEU A 99 -14.49 13.47 -20.46
CA LEU A 99 -13.81 14.19 -19.38
C LEU A 99 -14.58 15.46 -18.98
N ALA A 100 -15.02 16.27 -19.93
CA ALA A 100 -15.84 17.45 -19.65
C ALA A 100 -17.13 17.10 -18.90
N SER A 101 -17.77 15.99 -19.26
CA SER A 101 -18.97 15.49 -18.61
C SER A 101 -18.69 14.98 -17.19
N ALA A 102 -17.58 14.27 -16.99
CA ALA A 102 -17.12 13.82 -15.68
C ALA A 102 -16.87 15.01 -14.74
N LEU A 103 -16.20 16.07 -15.23
CA LEU A 103 -15.89 17.29 -14.47
C LEU A 103 -17.13 18.12 -14.14
N LYS A 104 -18.16 18.12 -15.00
CA LYS A 104 -19.44 18.83 -14.78
C LYS A 104 -20.41 18.13 -13.82
N GLY A 105 -19.95 17.11 -13.10
CA GLY A 105 -20.74 16.41 -12.08
C GLY A 105 -20.98 14.94 -12.37
N GLY A 106 -20.65 14.45 -13.58
CA GLY A 106 -20.73 13.02 -13.89
C GLY A 106 -19.89 12.17 -12.94
N PHE A 107 -18.69 12.62 -12.55
CA PHE A 107 -17.85 11.92 -11.59
C PHE A 107 -18.51 11.82 -10.20
N ARG A 108 -19.24 12.85 -9.76
CA ARG A 108 -19.97 12.79 -8.48
C ARG A 108 -21.08 11.74 -8.51
N GLN A 109 -21.75 11.57 -9.64
CA GLN A 109 -22.76 10.52 -9.80
C GLN A 109 -22.15 9.13 -9.75
N ILE A 110 -20.99 8.93 -10.39
CA ILE A 110 -20.25 7.67 -10.33
C ILE A 110 -19.80 7.37 -8.89
N VAL A 111 -19.26 8.36 -8.18
CA VAL A 111 -18.89 8.25 -6.76
C VAL A 111 -20.11 7.95 -5.87
N ALA A 112 -21.26 8.55 -6.14
CA ALA A 112 -22.48 8.29 -5.38
C ALA A 112 -22.98 6.84 -5.60
N ALA A 113 -22.85 6.30 -6.80
CA ALA A 113 -23.28 4.95 -7.14
C ALA A 113 -22.32 3.86 -6.63
N LEU A 114 -21.00 4.09 -6.73
CA LEU A 114 -19.99 3.07 -6.45
C LEU A 114 -19.31 3.24 -5.08
N GLY A 115 -19.43 4.41 -4.47
CA GLY A 115 -18.76 4.77 -3.22
C GLY A 115 -17.41 5.47 -3.45
N LYS A 116 -17.10 6.43 -2.57
CA LYS A 116 -15.93 7.32 -2.67
C LYS A 116 -14.59 6.57 -2.73
N ASP A 117 -14.49 5.42 -2.09
CA ASP A 117 -13.24 4.66 -2.02
C ASP A 117 -13.05 3.70 -3.21
N LYS A 118 -14.05 3.55 -4.08
CA LYS A 118 -13.99 2.59 -5.20
C LYS A 118 -13.69 3.23 -6.55
N VAL A 119 -13.61 4.56 -6.60
CA VAL A 119 -13.48 5.30 -7.86
C VAL A 119 -12.37 6.34 -7.72
N LYS A 120 -11.54 6.46 -8.75
CA LYS A 120 -10.50 7.49 -8.86
C LYS A 120 -10.57 8.13 -10.24
N LEU A 121 -10.31 9.43 -10.31
CA LEU A 121 -10.11 10.15 -11.56
C LEU A 121 -8.62 10.54 -11.62
N ASP A 122 -7.91 10.03 -12.61
CA ASP A 122 -6.51 10.37 -12.89
C ASP A 122 -6.44 11.19 -14.18
N ILE A 123 -5.85 12.38 -14.11
CA ILE A 123 -5.60 13.26 -15.26
C ILE A 123 -4.13 13.09 -15.66
N ILE A 124 -3.90 12.28 -16.70
CA ILE A 124 -2.55 11.95 -17.19
C ILE A 124 -2.00 13.01 -18.16
N SER A 125 -2.85 13.89 -18.68
CA SER A 125 -2.48 15.00 -19.55
C SER A 125 -3.59 16.04 -19.52
N ASN A 126 -3.24 17.31 -19.33
CA ASN A 126 -4.20 18.40 -19.49
C ASN A 126 -4.35 18.67 -21.00
N PRO A 127 -5.58 18.74 -21.54
CA PRO A 127 -5.79 19.21 -22.90
C PRO A 127 -5.38 20.68 -23.05
#